data_AF-A0A9D5BC03-F1
#
_entry.id   AF-A0A9D5BC03-F1
#
_cell.length_a   1.000
_cell.length_b   1.000
_cell.length_c   1.000
_cell.angle_alpha   90.00
_cell.angle_beta   90.00
_cell.angle_gamma   90.00
#
_symmetry.space_group_name_H-M   'P 1'
#
loop_
_entity.id
_entity.type
_entity.pdbx_description
1 polymer ?
#
loop_
_entity_poly.entity_id
_entity_poly.type
_entity_poly.pdbx_seq_one_letter_code
_entity_poly.pdbx_strand_id
1 'polypeptide(L)'
;MVSQNEILQNLDKRVDKIAEKIDETNEYLKVLSQKMQKHYRSLKAQVSHLDRDLRKVLGERTFGKTFDQKEREIRSLMIGTMKEWHHNLGTFKQDELHRLETTTNILGVLHREFIGDMDIFDRKNGQEFFEMKSCSLETNNLDKHYHRMVHRYYVLNGYNDPSLKNTYVSSLPQEL
;
A
#
# COMPACT_ATOMS: atom_id res chain seq x y z
N MET A 1 78.89 -5.44 -43.60
CA MET A 1 77.65 -5.94 -44.25
C MET A 1 77.02 -7.16 -43.57
N VAL A 2 77.80 -8.09 -42.96
CA VAL A 2 77.24 -9.31 -42.33
C VAL A 2 76.34 -9.01 -41.11
N SER A 3 76.75 -8.09 -40.23
CA SER A 3 76.00 -7.76 -38.98
C SER A 3 74.61 -7.14 -39.22
N GLN A 4 74.42 -6.37 -40.30
CA GLN A 4 73.10 -5.82 -40.65
C GLN A 4 72.12 -6.92 -41.10
N ASN A 5 72.62 -7.98 -41.73
CA ASN A 5 71.80 -9.08 -42.20
C ASN A 5 71.31 -9.97 -41.05
N GLU A 6 72.14 -10.20 -40.02
CA GLU A 6 71.74 -10.90 -38.80
C GLU A 6 70.65 -10.15 -38.01
N ILE A 7 70.73 -8.82 -37.96
CA ILE A 7 69.71 -7.98 -37.31
C ILE A 7 68.38 -8.11 -38.05
N LEU A 8 68.40 -8.04 -39.39
CA LEU A 8 67.20 -8.20 -40.22
C LEU A 8 66.56 -9.57 -40.03
N GLN A 9 67.35 -10.65 -40.01
CA GLN A 9 66.84 -12.00 -39.75
C GLN A 9 66.24 -12.18 -38.35
N ASN A 10 66.77 -11.48 -37.34
CA ASN A 10 66.21 -11.50 -36.00
C ASN A 10 64.88 -10.74 -35.94
N LEU A 11 64.81 -9.58 -36.60
CA LEU A 11 63.58 -8.81 -36.72
C LEU A 11 62.49 -9.63 -37.42
N ASP A 12 62.83 -10.33 -38.50
CA ASP A 12 61.90 -11.20 -39.25
C ASP A 12 61.30 -12.29 -38.35
N LYS A 13 62.16 -13.04 -37.64
CA LYS A 13 61.70 -14.05 -36.66
C LYS A 13 60.84 -13.48 -35.53
N ARG A 14 61.06 -12.23 -35.14
CA ARG A 14 60.24 -11.55 -34.12
C ARG A 14 58.90 -11.12 -34.69
N VAL A 15 58.86 -10.65 -35.93
CA VAL A 15 57.63 -10.30 -36.64
C VAL A 15 56.77 -11.54 -36.81
N ASP A 16 57.35 -12.68 -37.22
CA ASP A 16 56.62 -13.96 -37.35
C ASP A 16 55.99 -14.39 -36.02
N LYS A 17 56.75 -14.34 -34.92
CA LYS A 17 56.23 -14.67 -33.58
C LYS A 17 55.14 -13.70 -33.11
N ILE A 18 55.20 -12.44 -33.52
CA ILE A 18 54.15 -11.46 -33.21
C ILE A 18 52.90 -11.76 -34.03
N ALA A 19 53.05 -12.10 -35.31
CA ALA A 19 51.93 -12.48 -36.18
C ALA A 19 51.20 -13.72 -35.63
N GLU A 20 51.93 -14.76 -35.24
CA GLU A 20 51.36 -15.98 -34.64
C GLU A 20 50.55 -15.67 -33.37
N LYS A 21 51.08 -14.84 -32.47
CA LYS A 21 50.36 -14.40 -31.26
C LYS A 21 49.13 -13.55 -31.56
N ILE A 22 49.16 -12.74 -32.61
CA ILE A 22 48.00 -11.96 -33.05
C ILE A 22 46.90 -12.91 -33.54
N ASP A 23 47.25 -13.93 -34.31
CA ASP A 23 46.29 -14.92 -34.79
C ASP A 23 45.67 -15.74 -33.65
N GLU A 24 46.48 -16.20 -32.69
CA GLU A 24 45.99 -16.86 -31.47
C GLU A 24 45.02 -15.98 -30.67
N THR A 25 45.37 -14.69 -30.51
CA THR A 25 44.52 -13.72 -29.79
C THR A 25 43.21 -13.48 -30.52
N ASN A 26 43.26 -13.37 -31.86
CA ASN A 26 42.07 -13.22 -32.69
C ASN A 26 41.12 -14.42 -32.57
N GLU A 27 41.64 -15.64 -32.57
CA GLU A 27 40.81 -16.84 -32.43
C GLU A 27 40.22 -16.95 -31.02
N TYR A 28 40.97 -16.58 -29.98
CA TYR A 28 40.42 -16.50 -28.62
C TYR A 28 39.29 -15.45 -28.52
N LEU A 29 39.47 -14.27 -29.10
CA LEU A 29 38.44 -13.21 -29.12
C LEU A 29 37.16 -13.69 -29.81
N LYS A 30 37.29 -14.46 -30.89
CA LYS A 30 36.17 -15.05 -31.61
C LYS A 30 35.40 -16.05 -30.74
N VAL A 31 36.10 -16.95 -30.04
CA VAL A 31 35.49 -17.91 -29.10
C VAL A 31 34.80 -17.16 -27.95
N LEU A 32 35.44 -16.13 -27.39
CA LEU A 32 34.85 -15.31 -26.32
C LEU A 32 33.57 -14.60 -26.79
N SER A 33 33.59 -14.02 -27.99
CA SER A 33 32.42 -13.37 -28.60
C SER A 33 31.26 -14.36 -28.77
N GLN A 34 31.53 -15.58 -29.25
CA GLN A 34 30.53 -16.64 -29.37
C GLN A 34 29.93 -17.04 -28.01
N LYS A 35 30.76 -17.18 -26.97
CA LYS A 35 30.28 -17.45 -25.60
C LYS A 35 29.39 -16.31 -25.10
N MET A 36 29.80 -15.07 -25.29
CA MET A 36 29.03 -13.88 -24.87
C MET A 36 27.67 -13.82 -25.55
N GLN A 37 27.61 -14.08 -26.86
CA GLN A 37 26.36 -14.16 -27.61
C GLN A 37 25.43 -15.27 -27.08
N LYS A 38 25.98 -16.43 -26.75
CA LYS A 38 25.21 -17.54 -26.17
C LYS A 38 24.62 -17.15 -24.81
N HIS A 39 25.40 -16.53 -23.93
CA HIS A 39 24.93 -16.06 -22.64
C HIS A 39 23.83 -15.00 -22.78
N TYR A 40 24.00 -14.03 -23.68
CA TYR A 40 22.99 -13.02 -23.94
C TYR A 40 21.67 -13.62 -24.42
N ARG A 41 21.71 -14.58 -25.35
CA ARG A 41 20.51 -15.29 -25.83
C ARG A 41 19.79 -16.02 -24.70
N SER A 42 20.55 -16.71 -23.83
CA SER A 42 20.00 -17.41 -22.66
C SER A 42 19.35 -16.43 -21.68
N LEU A 43 20.02 -15.34 -21.34
CA LEU A 43 19.50 -14.33 -20.43
C LEU A 43 18.23 -13.69 -20.98
N LYS A 44 18.22 -13.33 -22.28
CA LYS A 44 17.05 -12.78 -22.96
C LYS A 44 15.85 -13.75 -22.90
N ALA A 45 16.07 -15.05 -23.07
CA ALA A 45 15.02 -16.05 -22.96
C ALA A 45 14.45 -16.15 -21.53
N GLN A 46 15.32 -16.14 -20.51
CA GLN A 46 14.91 -16.18 -19.10
C GLN A 46 14.11 -14.93 -18.71
N VAL A 47 14.57 -13.74 -19.09
CA VAL A 47 13.86 -12.48 -18.84
C VAL A 47 12.49 -12.49 -19.53
N SER A 48 12.42 -12.97 -20.78
CA SER A 48 11.15 -13.07 -21.50
C SER A 48 10.18 -14.07 -20.86
N HIS A 49 10.70 -15.15 -20.26
CA HIS A 49 9.89 -16.10 -19.52
C HIS A 49 9.34 -15.50 -18.23
N LEU A 50 10.20 -14.85 -17.43
CA LEU A 50 9.79 -14.17 -16.20
C LEU A 50 8.78 -13.05 -16.48
N ASP A 51 8.94 -12.28 -17.57
CA ASP A 51 7.98 -11.25 -17.97
C ASP A 51 6.60 -11.87 -18.30
N ARG A 52 6.56 -13.00 -19.02
CA ARG A 52 5.30 -13.72 -19.27
C ARG A 52 4.67 -14.25 -17.99
N ASP A 53 5.46 -14.79 -17.08
CA ASP A 53 4.97 -15.32 -15.81
C ASP A 53 4.45 -14.19 -14.92
N LEU A 54 5.16 -13.06 -14.85
CA LEU A 54 4.69 -11.86 -14.15
C LEU A 54 3.40 -11.31 -14.77
N ARG A 55 3.31 -11.21 -16.10
CA ARG A 55 2.05 -10.82 -16.78
C ARG A 55 0.92 -11.79 -16.49
N LYS A 56 1.21 -13.09 -16.40
CA LYS A 56 0.24 -14.12 -16.04
C LYS A 56 -0.22 -13.95 -14.60
N VAL A 57 0.68 -13.76 -13.64
CA VAL A 57 0.34 -13.49 -12.23
C VAL A 57 -0.47 -12.19 -12.08
N LEU A 58 -0.10 -11.14 -12.82
CA LEU A 58 -0.83 -9.86 -12.83
C LEU A 58 -2.19 -9.95 -13.55
N GLY A 59 -2.32 -10.82 -14.56
CA GLY A 59 -3.57 -11.10 -15.28
C GLY A 59 -4.49 -12.07 -14.55
N GLU A 60 -3.92 -13.03 -13.80
CA GLU A 60 -4.63 -13.99 -12.95
C GLU A 60 -5.03 -13.40 -11.61
N ARG A 61 -4.48 -12.22 -11.24
CA ARG A 61 -4.91 -11.31 -10.17
C ARG A 61 -5.82 -12.01 -9.15
N THR A 62 -5.27 -12.90 -8.34
CA THR A 62 -6.00 -13.55 -7.24
C THR A 62 -6.43 -12.56 -6.17
N PHE A 63 -5.91 -11.32 -6.24
CA PHE A 63 -6.49 -10.14 -5.62
C PHE A 63 -7.93 -9.87 -6.09
N GLY A 64 -8.23 -9.96 -7.39
CA GLY A 64 -9.56 -9.70 -7.94
C GLY A 64 -10.63 -10.57 -7.30
N LYS A 65 -10.57 -11.90 -7.39
CA LYS A 65 -11.68 -12.74 -6.85
C LYS A 65 -11.94 -12.55 -5.35
N THR A 66 -10.89 -12.40 -4.55
CA THR A 66 -11.00 -12.21 -3.10
C THR A 66 -11.39 -10.77 -2.73
N PHE A 67 -10.81 -9.77 -3.42
CA PHE A 67 -11.19 -8.36 -3.28
C PHE A 67 -12.61 -8.15 -3.79
N ASP A 68 -12.96 -8.59 -5.00
CA ASP A 68 -14.32 -8.55 -5.55
C ASP A 68 -15.31 -9.27 -4.63
N GLN A 69 -14.90 -10.37 -3.98
CA GLN A 69 -15.73 -11.03 -2.97
C GLN A 69 -15.93 -10.16 -1.72
N LYS A 70 -14.86 -9.58 -1.18
CA LYS A 70 -14.92 -8.68 -0.02
C LYS A 70 -15.61 -7.34 -0.34
N GLU A 71 -15.47 -6.87 -1.56
CA GLU A 71 -16.12 -5.70 -2.11
C GLU A 71 -17.61 -5.98 -2.33
N ARG A 72 -17.98 -7.16 -2.83
CA ARG A 72 -19.39 -7.60 -2.86
C ARG A 72 -19.97 -7.69 -1.46
N GLU A 73 -19.22 -8.20 -0.48
CA GLU A 73 -19.63 -8.20 0.92
C GLU A 73 -19.83 -6.76 1.45
N ILE A 74 -18.89 -5.85 1.22
CA ILE A 74 -19.01 -4.43 1.59
C ILE A 74 -20.20 -3.77 0.90
N ARG A 75 -20.41 -4.00 -0.41
CA ARG A 75 -21.57 -3.50 -1.17
C ARG A 75 -22.88 -4.10 -0.66
N SER A 76 -22.87 -5.34 -0.16
CA SER A 76 -24.05 -5.96 0.45
C SER A 76 -24.36 -5.39 1.84
N LEU A 77 -23.35 -4.90 2.56
CA LEU A 77 -23.50 -4.16 3.82
C LEU A 77 -24.00 -2.74 3.59
N MET A 78 -23.73 -2.13 2.43
CA MET A 78 -24.32 -0.86 2.02
C MET A 78 -25.82 -1.04 1.75
N ILE A 79 -26.64 -0.68 2.74
CA ILE A 79 -28.10 -0.72 2.66
C ILE A 79 -28.69 0.70 2.67
N GLY A 80 -29.90 0.84 2.12
CA GLY A 80 -30.65 2.11 2.13
C GLY A 80 -29.92 3.27 1.45
N THR A 81 -29.90 4.43 2.11
CA THR A 81 -29.37 5.71 1.59
C THR A 81 -27.91 5.62 1.13
N MET A 82 -27.10 4.75 1.72
CA MET A 82 -25.68 4.60 1.38
C MET A 82 -25.49 3.94 0.00
N LYS A 83 -26.36 2.99 -0.35
CA LYS A 83 -26.36 2.32 -1.66
C LYS A 83 -26.81 3.28 -2.77
N GLU A 84 -27.83 4.08 -2.47
CA GLU A 84 -28.35 5.09 -3.38
C GLU A 84 -27.32 6.21 -3.62
N TRP A 85 -26.65 6.68 -2.56
CA TRP A 85 -25.52 7.60 -2.68
C TRP A 85 -24.43 7.05 -3.60
N HIS A 86 -23.97 5.81 -3.38
CA HIS A 86 -22.93 5.21 -4.23
C HIS A 86 -23.36 5.15 -5.70
N HIS A 87 -24.62 4.78 -5.99
CA HIS A 87 -25.15 4.76 -7.35
C HIS A 87 -25.16 6.16 -8.00
N ASN A 88 -25.44 7.19 -7.21
CA ASN A 88 -25.58 8.58 -7.67
C ASN A 88 -24.25 9.36 -7.76
N LEU A 89 -23.12 8.78 -7.35
CA LEU A 89 -21.80 9.42 -7.45
C LEU A 89 -21.32 9.65 -8.90
N GLY A 90 -21.92 8.96 -9.87
CA GLY A 90 -21.47 8.94 -11.26
C GLY A 90 -20.25 8.04 -11.48
N THR A 91 -20.03 7.61 -12.72
CA THR A 91 -19.01 6.59 -13.07
C THR A 91 -17.59 6.99 -12.67
N PHE A 92 -17.24 8.28 -12.80
CA PHE A 92 -15.92 8.78 -12.44
C PHE A 92 -15.59 8.62 -10.95
N LYS A 93 -16.50 9.03 -10.05
CA LYS A 93 -16.28 8.93 -8.60
C LYS A 93 -16.42 7.48 -8.09
N GLN A 94 -17.23 6.66 -8.75
CA GLN A 94 -17.26 5.22 -8.49
C GLN A 94 -15.92 4.56 -8.85
N ASP A 95 -15.36 4.90 -10.01
CA ASP A 95 -14.03 4.42 -10.41
C ASP A 95 -12.93 4.92 -9.47
N GLU A 96 -13.02 6.16 -8.99
CA GLU A 96 -12.10 6.72 -8.00
C GLU A 96 -12.16 5.95 -6.68
N LEU A 97 -13.36 5.66 -6.16
CA LEU A 97 -13.57 4.80 -5.00
C LEU A 97 -13.05 3.38 -5.21
N HIS A 98 -13.25 2.80 -6.41
CA HIS A 98 -12.74 1.47 -6.76
C HIS A 98 -11.23 1.41 -6.89
N ARG A 99 -10.57 2.54 -7.19
CA ARG A 99 -9.10 2.65 -7.24
C ARG A 99 -8.47 2.80 -5.87
N LEU A 100 -9.24 3.04 -4.80
CA LEU A 100 -8.71 3.07 -3.45
C LEU A 100 -8.28 1.65 -3.04
N GLU A 101 -6.97 1.48 -2.87
CA GLU A 101 -6.36 0.16 -2.70
C GLU A 101 -6.64 -0.49 -1.32
N THR A 102 -7.14 0.27 -0.35
CA THR A 102 -7.36 -0.22 1.03
C THR A 102 -8.76 0.09 1.55
N THR A 103 -9.29 -0.82 2.37
CA THR A 103 -10.57 -0.64 3.07
C THR A 103 -10.56 0.60 3.96
N THR A 104 -9.41 0.93 4.56
CA THR A 104 -9.24 2.14 5.38
C THR A 104 -9.49 3.42 4.57
N ASN A 105 -9.02 3.46 3.32
CA ASN A 105 -9.23 4.64 2.47
C ASN A 105 -10.70 4.78 2.06
N ILE A 106 -11.35 3.67 1.70
CA ILE A 106 -12.79 3.66 1.38
C ILE A 106 -13.61 4.10 2.59
N LEU A 107 -13.33 3.56 3.77
CA LEU A 107 -13.96 3.98 5.02
C LEU A 107 -13.72 5.46 5.32
N GLY A 108 -12.52 5.98 5.05
CA GLY A 108 -12.20 7.40 5.20
C GLY A 108 -13.07 8.31 4.31
N VAL A 109 -13.34 7.92 3.06
CA VAL A 109 -14.25 8.67 2.18
C VAL A 109 -15.69 8.62 2.68
N LEU A 110 -16.16 7.42 3.08
CA LEU A 110 -17.51 7.25 3.63
C LEU A 110 -17.71 8.05 4.91
N HIS A 111 -16.74 8.01 5.83
CA HIS A 111 -16.77 8.79 7.05
C HIS A 111 -16.85 10.29 6.76
N ARG A 112 -16.00 10.80 5.85
CA ARG A 112 -16.00 12.22 5.50
C ARG A 112 -17.34 12.69 4.96
N GLU A 113 -17.99 11.89 4.11
CA GLU A 113 -19.24 12.30 3.46
C GLU A 113 -20.48 12.14 4.33
N PHE A 114 -20.53 11.14 5.19
CA PHE A 114 -21.71 10.90 6.03
C PHE A 114 -21.59 11.47 7.44
N ILE A 115 -20.38 11.60 7.98
CA ILE A 115 -20.10 12.02 9.37
C ILE A 115 -19.41 13.39 9.40
N GLY A 116 -18.57 13.68 8.40
CA GLY A 116 -17.76 14.90 8.35
C GLY A 116 -16.31 14.67 8.79
N ASP A 117 -15.62 15.75 9.12
CA ASP A 117 -14.23 15.68 9.61
C ASP A 117 -14.18 14.98 10.99
N MET A 118 -13.43 13.87 11.07
CA MET A 118 -13.35 13.03 12.27
C MET A 118 -12.79 13.82 13.46
N ASP A 119 -11.79 14.68 13.23
CA ASP A 119 -11.19 15.47 14.30
C ASP A 119 -12.20 16.48 14.87
N ILE A 120 -13.05 17.04 14.01
CA ILE A 120 -14.11 17.97 14.43
C ILE A 120 -15.21 17.20 15.16
N PHE A 121 -15.62 16.05 14.65
CA PHE A 121 -16.65 15.21 15.24
C PHE A 121 -16.23 14.67 16.61
N ASP A 122 -15.02 14.14 16.73
CA ASP A 122 -14.48 13.60 17.99
C ASP A 122 -14.28 14.72 19.02
N ARG A 123 -13.74 15.87 18.58
CA ARG A 123 -13.61 17.05 19.47
C ARG A 123 -14.97 17.51 19.98
N LYS A 124 -15.99 17.56 19.12
CA LYS A 124 -17.34 17.96 19.52
C LYS A 124 -17.97 16.95 20.48
N ASN A 125 -17.85 15.65 20.19
CA ASN A 125 -18.34 14.60 21.09
C ASN A 125 -17.64 14.63 22.46
N GLY A 126 -16.33 14.86 22.46
CA GLY A 126 -15.55 15.05 23.67
C GLY A 126 -16.07 16.26 24.46
N GLN A 127 -16.16 17.42 23.82
CA GLN A 127 -16.66 18.64 24.46
C GLN A 127 -18.05 18.44 25.07
N GLU A 128 -19.01 17.89 24.31
CA GLU A 128 -20.36 17.61 24.82
C GLU A 128 -20.33 16.66 26.02
N PHE A 129 -19.43 15.68 26.03
CA PHE A 129 -19.29 14.77 27.16
C PHE A 129 -18.76 15.46 28.42
N PHE A 130 -17.77 16.35 28.30
CA PHE A 130 -17.22 17.12 29.43
C PHE A 130 -18.19 18.17 29.98
N GLU A 131 -19.07 18.71 29.13
CA GLU A 131 -20.08 19.70 29.51
C GLU A 131 -21.37 19.09 30.07
N MET A 132 -21.59 17.78 29.88
CA MET A 132 -22.79 17.10 30.38
C MET A 132 -22.87 17.11 31.91
N LYS A 133 -24.02 17.55 32.42
CA LYS A 133 -24.39 17.56 33.85
C LYS A 133 -25.76 16.91 34.03
N SER A 134 -25.94 16.18 35.13
CA SER A 134 -27.27 15.83 35.62
C SER A 134 -27.73 16.95 36.55
N CYS A 135 -28.92 17.50 36.27
CA CYS A 135 -29.51 18.59 37.04
C CYS A 135 -30.63 18.11 37.98
N SER A 136 -30.75 16.80 38.21
CA SER A 136 -31.87 16.21 38.96
C SER A 136 -31.39 15.07 39.84
N LEU A 137 -31.96 15.02 41.04
CA LEU A 137 -31.80 13.90 41.99
C LEU A 137 -32.85 12.81 41.79
N GLU A 138 -33.80 13.00 40.87
CA GLU A 138 -34.81 11.99 40.57
C GLU A 138 -34.15 10.77 39.93
N THR A 139 -34.46 9.59 40.45
CA THR A 139 -33.87 8.31 40.01
C THR A 139 -34.01 8.08 38.51
N ASN A 140 -35.16 8.41 37.91
CA ASN A 140 -35.39 8.29 36.47
C ASN A 140 -34.50 9.22 35.63
N ASN A 141 -34.23 10.42 36.11
CA ASN A 141 -33.37 11.37 35.40
C ASN A 141 -31.89 11.01 35.55
N LEU A 142 -31.49 10.51 36.72
CA LEU A 142 -30.16 9.96 36.95
C LEU A 142 -29.89 8.73 36.09
N ASP A 143 -30.87 7.84 35.95
CA ASP A 143 -30.75 6.65 35.10
C ASP A 143 -30.61 7.03 33.62
N LYS A 144 -31.42 7.97 33.12
CA LYS A 144 -31.26 8.51 31.77
C LYS A 144 -29.89 9.16 31.56
N HIS A 145 -29.41 9.92 32.54
CA HIS A 145 -28.08 10.54 32.49
C HIS A 145 -26.97 9.50 32.45
N TYR A 146 -27.05 8.47 33.29
CA TYR A 146 -26.13 7.33 33.29
C TYR A 146 -26.08 6.66 31.91
N HIS A 147 -27.23 6.32 31.32
CA HIS A 147 -27.27 5.69 30.01
C HIS A 147 -26.66 6.58 28.91
N ARG A 148 -26.91 7.90 28.95
CA ARG A 148 -26.30 8.86 28.01
C ARG A 148 -24.78 8.95 28.18
N MET A 149 -24.30 8.96 29.43
CA MET A 149 -22.88 8.99 29.76
C MET A 149 -22.18 7.70 29.31
N VAL A 150 -22.75 6.54 29.62
CA VAL A 150 -22.19 5.23 29.24
C VAL A 150 -22.12 5.10 27.72
N HIS A 151 -23.18 5.46 27.00
CA HIS A 151 -23.18 5.41 25.55
C HIS A 151 -22.03 6.25 24.96
N ARG A 152 -21.88 7.50 25.41
CA ARG A 152 -20.82 8.40 24.91
C ARG A 152 -19.42 8.01 25.37
N TYR A 153 -19.28 7.39 26.54
CA TYR A 153 -18.02 6.84 27.02
C TYR A 153 -17.44 5.81 26.05
N TYR A 154 -18.28 4.93 25.49
CA TYR A 154 -17.82 3.95 24.50
C TYR A 154 -17.55 4.57 23.13
N VAL A 155 -18.36 5.55 22.70
CA VAL A 155 -18.11 6.30 21.45
C VAL A 155 -16.75 7.00 21.49
N LEU A 156 -16.34 7.53 22.64
CA LEU A 156 -15.06 8.19 22.86
C LEU A 156 -13.90 7.24 23.18
N ASN A 157 -14.07 5.93 23.00
CA ASN A 157 -13.06 4.92 23.32
C ASN A 157 -12.54 5.00 24.77
N GLY A 158 -13.45 5.26 25.72
CA GLY A 158 -13.11 5.60 27.10
C GLY A 158 -12.36 4.54 27.89
N TYR A 159 -12.26 3.30 27.39
CA TYR A 159 -11.36 2.29 27.94
C TYR A 159 -9.90 2.77 27.97
N ASN A 160 -9.50 3.58 26.98
CA ASN A 160 -8.15 4.13 26.86
C ASN A 160 -7.99 5.52 27.49
N ASP A 161 -9.07 6.14 27.99
CA ASP A 161 -9.05 7.46 28.61
C ASP A 161 -9.66 7.44 30.03
N PRO A 162 -8.81 7.32 31.07
CA PRO A 162 -9.26 7.36 32.45
C PRO A 162 -9.96 8.66 32.86
N SER A 163 -9.70 9.78 32.17
CA SER A 163 -10.27 11.09 32.52
C SER A 163 -11.79 11.11 32.38
N LEU A 164 -12.35 10.33 31.45
CA LEU A 164 -13.79 10.28 31.20
C LEU A 164 -14.58 9.72 32.39
N LYS A 165 -13.97 8.84 33.20
CA LYS A 165 -14.58 8.36 34.44
C LYS A 165 -14.69 9.48 35.48
N ASN A 166 -13.64 10.30 35.61
CA ASN A 166 -13.65 11.45 36.53
C ASN A 166 -14.69 12.50 36.10
N THR A 167 -14.83 12.71 34.79
CA THR A 167 -15.88 13.55 34.21
C THR A 167 -17.26 13.03 34.54
N TYR A 168 -17.49 11.71 34.49
CA TYR A 168 -18.76 11.12 34.91
C TYR A 168 -19.10 11.43 36.36
N VAL A 169 -18.16 11.20 37.28
CA VAL A 169 -18.39 11.53 38.69
C VAL A 169 -18.68 13.02 38.86
N SER A 170 -17.93 13.87 38.16
CA SER A 170 -18.10 15.34 38.18
C SER A 170 -19.36 15.84 37.46
N SER A 171 -20.07 14.96 36.74
CA SER A 171 -21.31 15.27 36.04
C SER A 171 -22.55 15.10 36.92
N LEU A 172 -22.42 14.40 38.04
CA LEU A 172 -23.53 14.17 38.96
C LEU A 172 -23.77 15.40 39.85
N PRO A 173 -25.03 15.61 40.32
CA PRO A 173 -25.34 16.58 41.36
C PRO A 173 -24.42 16.41 42.57
N GLN A 174 -24.01 17.51 43.20
CA GLN A 174 -23.15 17.46 44.38
C GLN A 174 -23.88 16.92 45.61
N GLU A 175 -25.21 16.89 45.54
CA GLU A 175 -26.11 16.47 46.62
C GLU A 175 -26.34 14.95 46.67
N LEU A 176 -25.68 14.16 45.80
CA LEU A 176 -25.63 12.69 45.81
C LEU A 176 -24.56 12.15 46.77
#